data_AF-U9TC07-F1
#
_entry.id   AF-U9TC07-F1
#
_cell.length_a   1.000
_cell.length_b   1.000
_cell.length_c   1.000
_cell.angle_alpha   90.00
_cell.angle_beta   90.00
_cell.angle_gamma   90.00
#
_symmetry.space_group_name_H-M   'P 1'
#
loop_
_entity.id
_entity.type
_entity.pdbx_description
1 polymer ?
#
loop_
_entity_poly.entity_id
_entity_poly.type
_entity_poly.pdbx_seq_one_letter_code
_entity_poly.pdbx_strand_id
1 'polypeptide(L)'
;MIGGNESINNVLNKRDLNSSIQEFISEARHEFYELNPILIIAAGGIIAFLIIFYIVARCKCPKGRSTVIFVTALIIFDFCLDVAFLIKSVGEVPYLYLPSLLILLIAAGFNMLFAFIIMIQQTLSKKNEEFKGWLHRHSTMAATFTLLSVLHVEILKMLSSNLLYLDCFNAPFNSLARKWLFAAGLFNVFIKDIPQFIILVSKY
;
A
#
# COMPACT_ATOMS: atom_id res chain seq x y z
N MET A 1 28.94 21.84 46.80
CA MET A 1 29.65 21.08 45.73
C MET A 1 28.70 20.08 45.07
N ILE A 2 27.65 20.52 44.37
CA ILE A 2 26.66 19.60 43.75
C ILE A 2 26.45 19.86 42.23
N GLY A 3 26.63 21.09 41.75
CA GLY A 3 26.40 21.42 40.32
C GLY A 3 27.43 20.90 39.31
N GLY A 4 28.60 20.40 39.74
CA GLY A 4 29.65 19.93 38.82
C GLY A 4 29.34 18.57 38.18
N ASN A 5 28.74 17.65 38.95
CA ASN A 5 28.57 16.26 38.53
C ASN A 5 27.43 16.08 37.51
N GLU A 6 26.33 16.84 37.65
CA GLU A 6 25.23 16.85 36.68
C GLU A 6 25.67 17.40 35.31
N SER A 7 26.54 18.42 35.28
CA SER A 7 27.04 18.98 34.04
C SER A 7 27.92 17.99 33.26
N ILE A 8 28.78 17.25 33.97
CA ILE A 8 29.69 16.27 33.36
C ILE A 8 28.91 15.04 32.86
N ASN A 9 27.93 14.57 33.63
CA ASN A 9 27.06 13.45 33.23
C ASN A 9 26.22 13.79 32.00
N ASN A 10 25.70 15.02 31.91
CA ASN A 10 24.99 15.47 30.70
C ASN A 10 25.91 15.57 29.48
N VAL A 11 27.16 16.00 29.66
CA VAL A 11 28.14 16.08 28.57
C VAL A 11 28.61 14.70 28.10
N LEU A 12 28.75 13.74 29.01
CA LEU A 12 29.08 12.35 28.70
C LEU A 12 27.93 11.65 27.97
N ASN A 13 26.71 11.74 28.52
CA ASN A 13 25.51 11.17 27.90
C ASN A 13 25.26 11.75 26.49
N LYS A 14 25.47 13.06 26.31
CA LYS A 14 25.34 13.71 25.01
C LYS A 14 26.42 13.26 24.02
N ARG A 15 27.63 12.93 24.48
CA ARG A 15 28.71 12.39 23.63
C ARG A 15 28.42 10.96 23.21
N ASP A 16 28.00 10.11 24.14
CA ASP A 16 27.65 8.71 23.86
C ASP A 16 26.48 8.62 22.87
N LEU A 17 25.42 9.42 23.10
CA LEU A 17 24.29 9.52 22.17
C LEU A 17 24.74 9.97 20.77
N ASN A 18 25.67 10.94 20.69
CA ASN A 18 26.17 11.41 19.40
C ASN A 18 27.01 10.33 18.70
N SER A 19 27.80 9.55 19.44
CA SER A 19 28.58 8.45 18.86
C SER A 19 27.70 7.32 18.34
N SER A 20 26.66 6.90 19.08
CA SER A 20 25.73 5.88 18.60
C SER A 20 24.91 6.35 17.40
N ILE A 21 24.52 7.63 17.34
CA ILE A 21 23.87 8.21 16.17
C ILE A 21 24.82 8.22 14.96
N GLN A 22 26.10 8.56 15.17
CA GLN A 22 27.09 8.56 14.08
C GLN A 22 27.38 7.15 13.57
N GLU A 23 27.47 6.17 14.47
CA GLU A 23 27.66 4.76 14.13
C GLU A 23 26.47 4.23 13.33
N PHE A 24 25.24 4.47 13.80
CA PHE A 24 24.01 4.13 13.07
C PHE A 24 23.93 4.80 11.69
N ILE A 25 24.28 6.10 11.58
CA ILE A 25 24.32 6.82 10.30
C ILE A 25 25.41 6.23 9.38
N SER A 26 26.54 5.82 9.93
CA SER A 26 27.64 5.24 9.15
C SER A 26 27.29 3.85 8.61
N GLU A 27 26.58 3.05 9.40
CA GLU A 27 26.13 1.71 9.05
C GLU A 27 25.01 1.78 8.00
N ALA A 28 24.02 2.65 8.21
CA ALA A 28 22.97 2.92 7.22
C ALA A 28 23.55 3.48 5.91
N ARG A 29 24.59 4.31 5.99
CA ARG A 29 25.32 4.82 4.81
C ARG A 29 26.05 3.68 4.09
N HIS A 30 26.71 2.79 4.82
CA HIS A 30 27.45 1.66 4.25
C HIS A 30 26.50 0.71 3.52
N GLU A 31 25.35 0.34 4.11
CA GLU A 31 24.32 -0.45 3.44
C GLU A 31 23.76 0.25 2.17
N PHE A 32 23.64 1.57 2.20
CA PHE A 32 23.22 2.35 1.02
C PHE A 32 24.25 2.35 -0.12
N TYR A 33 25.55 2.26 0.20
CA TYR A 33 26.63 2.18 -0.81
C TYR A 33 26.82 0.76 -1.34
N GLU A 34 26.52 -0.26 -0.54
CA GLU A 34 26.44 -1.67 -0.97
C GLU A 34 25.24 -1.94 -1.89
N LEU A 35 24.25 -1.04 -1.92
CA LEU A 35 23.11 -1.14 -2.83
C LEU A 35 23.60 -1.03 -4.28
N ASN A 36 23.24 -2.03 -5.10
CA ASN A 36 23.56 -2.02 -6.52
C ASN A 36 23.09 -0.70 -7.15
N PRO A 37 23.98 0.11 -7.77
CA PRO A 37 23.63 1.43 -8.30
C PRO A 37 22.51 1.36 -9.35
N ILE A 38 22.37 0.23 -10.04
CA ILE A 38 21.27 -0.05 -10.97
C ILE A 38 19.92 -0.05 -10.24
N LEU A 39 19.85 -0.61 -9.03
CA LEU A 39 18.63 -0.68 -8.23
C LEU A 39 18.20 0.69 -7.73
N ILE A 40 19.16 1.54 -7.34
CA ILE A 40 18.89 2.94 -6.96
C ILE A 40 18.34 3.72 -8.15
N ILE A 41 18.98 3.61 -9.32
CA ILE A 41 18.53 4.28 -10.55
C ILE A 41 17.13 3.79 -10.96
N ALA A 42 16.88 2.48 -10.87
CA ALA A 42 15.57 1.90 -11.18
C ALA A 42 14.48 2.40 -10.23
N ALA A 43 14.73 2.39 -8.91
CA ALA A 43 13.81 2.91 -7.91
C ALA A 43 13.52 4.41 -8.14
N GLY A 44 14.56 5.21 -8.36
CA GLY A 44 14.42 6.63 -8.70
C GLY A 44 13.61 6.87 -9.98
N GLY A 45 13.83 6.06 -11.01
CA GLY A 45 13.09 6.11 -12.27
C GLY A 45 11.61 5.80 -12.11
N ILE A 46 11.25 4.79 -11.31
CA ILE A 46 9.85 4.45 -11.01
C ILE A 46 9.17 5.61 -10.26
N ILE A 47 9.84 6.16 -9.25
CA ILE A 47 9.31 7.29 -8.47
C ILE A 47 9.10 8.52 -9.37
N ALA A 48 10.09 8.86 -10.20
CA ALA A 48 9.99 9.97 -11.15
C ALA A 48 8.84 9.76 -12.15
N PHE A 49 8.69 8.54 -12.69
CA PHE A 49 7.59 8.19 -13.58
C PHE A 49 6.22 8.37 -12.91
N LEU A 50 6.05 7.90 -11.66
CA LEU A 50 4.81 8.08 -10.91
C LEU A 50 4.50 9.56 -10.65
N ILE A 51 5.51 10.37 -10.32
CA ILE A 51 5.35 11.83 -10.13
C ILE A 51 4.93 12.50 -11.44
N ILE A 52 5.60 12.19 -12.56
CA ILE A 52 5.24 12.74 -13.87
C ILE A 52 3.80 12.35 -14.21
N PHE A 53 3.43 11.08 -14.02
CA PHE A 53 2.08 10.61 -14.30
C PHE A 53 1.03 11.28 -13.40
N TYR A 54 1.34 11.47 -12.12
CA TYR A 54 0.51 12.25 -11.20
C TYR A 54 0.33 13.69 -11.66
N ILE A 55 1.40 14.37 -12.06
CA ILE A 55 1.35 15.75 -12.58
C ILE A 55 0.46 15.80 -13.82
N VAL A 56 0.67 14.91 -14.80
CA VAL A 56 -0.16 14.84 -16.01
C VAL A 56 -1.64 14.62 -15.65
N ALA A 57 -1.92 13.70 -14.72
CA ALA A 57 -3.28 13.42 -14.28
C ALA A 57 -3.92 14.64 -13.58
N ARG A 58 -3.18 15.38 -12.74
CA ARG A 58 -3.66 16.59 -12.08
C ARG A 58 -3.83 17.76 -13.04
N CYS A 59 -2.93 17.93 -14.00
CA CYS A 59 -3.03 18.96 -15.03
C CYS A 59 -4.24 18.72 -15.94
N LYS A 60 -4.47 17.46 -16.37
CA LYS A 60 -5.61 17.12 -17.22
C LYS A 60 -6.93 17.14 -16.46
N CYS A 61 -6.98 16.61 -15.23
CA CYS A 61 -8.21 16.52 -14.44
C CYS A 61 -8.00 17.03 -13.00
N PRO A 62 -8.06 18.35 -12.77
CA PRO A 62 -7.85 18.93 -11.44
C PRO A 62 -8.90 18.50 -10.41
N LYS A 63 -10.12 18.19 -10.87
CA LYS A 63 -11.24 17.69 -10.05
C LYS A 63 -11.14 16.18 -9.76
N GLY A 64 -10.28 15.47 -10.48
CA GLY A 64 -10.04 14.04 -10.29
C GLY A 64 -9.20 13.75 -9.05
N ARG A 65 -9.40 12.55 -8.48
CA ARG A 65 -8.65 12.03 -7.33
C ARG A 65 -7.35 11.36 -7.79
N SER A 66 -6.44 12.15 -8.37
CA SER A 66 -5.18 11.64 -8.94
C SER A 66 -4.23 11.03 -7.88
N THR A 67 -4.47 11.24 -6.59
CA THR A 67 -3.73 10.54 -5.51
C THR A 67 -3.92 9.03 -5.55
N VAL A 68 -4.96 8.54 -6.22
CA VAL A 68 -5.20 7.11 -6.43
C VAL A 68 -4.02 6.41 -7.14
N ILE A 69 -3.26 7.15 -7.97
CA ILE A 69 -2.08 6.62 -8.66
C ILE A 69 -1.05 6.09 -7.65
N PHE A 70 -0.77 6.89 -6.62
CA PHE A 70 0.17 6.49 -5.57
C PHE A 70 -0.41 5.36 -4.71
N VAL A 71 -1.70 5.41 -4.38
CA VAL A 71 -2.36 4.34 -3.63
C VAL A 71 -2.25 3.01 -4.38
N THR A 72 -2.55 2.99 -5.68
CA THR A 72 -2.43 1.77 -6.50
C THR A 72 -0.99 1.30 -6.63
N ALA A 73 -0.02 2.22 -6.82
CA ALA A 73 1.39 1.85 -6.86
C ALA A 73 1.88 1.22 -5.55
N LEU A 74 1.48 1.79 -4.40
CA LEU A 74 1.81 1.25 -3.09
C LEU A 74 1.18 -0.13 -2.85
N ILE A 75 -0.07 -0.34 -3.28
CA ILE A 75 -0.72 -1.66 -3.19
C ILE A 75 0.04 -2.72 -4.01
N ILE A 76 0.47 -2.39 -5.22
CA ILE A 76 1.23 -3.33 -6.06
C ILE A 76 2.59 -3.63 -5.41
N PHE A 77 3.27 -2.59 -4.92
CA PHE A 77 4.56 -2.75 -4.25
C PHE A 77 4.47 -3.61 -2.99
N ASP A 78 3.48 -3.35 -2.14
CA ASP A 78 3.17 -4.11 -0.94
C ASP A 78 2.91 -5.59 -1.26
N PHE A 79 2.07 -5.88 -2.26
CA PHE A 79 1.86 -7.26 -2.72
C PHE A 79 3.15 -7.92 -3.25
N CYS A 80 4.00 -7.17 -3.97
CA CYS A 80 5.30 -7.69 -4.41
C CYS A 80 6.21 -8.06 -3.23
N LEU A 81 6.21 -7.27 -2.15
CA LEU A 81 6.97 -7.58 -0.94
C LEU A 81 6.44 -8.84 -0.25
N ASP A 82 5.13 -9.01 -0.15
CA ASP A 82 4.52 -10.21 0.44
C ASP A 82 4.90 -11.49 -0.31
N VAL A 83 4.84 -11.43 -1.65
CA VAL A 83 5.22 -12.55 -2.51
C VAL A 83 6.71 -12.83 -2.40
N ALA A 84 7.55 -11.79 -2.38
CA ALA A 84 8.99 -11.94 -2.19
C ALA A 84 9.32 -12.59 -0.83
N PHE A 85 8.65 -12.15 0.23
CA PHE A 85 8.79 -12.73 1.57
C PHE A 85 8.35 -14.20 1.61
N LEU A 86 7.24 -14.54 0.96
CA LEU A 86 6.74 -15.91 0.85
C LEU A 86 7.75 -16.82 0.15
N ILE A 87 8.29 -16.39 -0.99
CA ILE A 87 9.29 -17.15 -1.76
C ILE A 87 10.57 -17.33 -0.94
N LYS A 88 11.07 -16.27 -0.30
CA LYS A 88 12.27 -16.33 0.54
C LYS A 88 12.10 -17.27 1.75
N SER A 89 10.90 -17.31 2.32
CA SER A 89 10.59 -18.19 3.45
C SER A 89 10.74 -19.69 3.12
N VAL A 90 10.49 -20.09 1.86
CA VAL A 90 10.69 -21.50 1.41
C VAL A 90 12.15 -21.94 1.55
N GLY A 91 13.10 -21.05 1.21
CA GLY A 91 14.52 -21.39 1.20
C GLY A 91 15.19 -21.29 2.57
N GLU A 92 14.78 -20.33 3.40
CA GLU A 92 15.49 -20.01 4.64
C GLU A 92 14.83 -20.58 5.89
N VAL A 93 13.49 -20.54 5.99
CA VAL A 93 12.76 -20.91 7.22
C VAL A 93 11.45 -21.63 6.86
N PRO A 94 11.52 -22.93 6.50
CA PRO A 94 10.39 -23.64 5.87
C PRO A 94 9.10 -23.66 6.70
N TYR A 95 9.19 -23.65 8.04
CA TYR A 95 8.01 -23.66 8.90
C TYR A 95 7.21 -22.34 8.85
N LEU A 96 7.81 -21.22 8.41
CA LEU A 96 7.12 -19.94 8.23
C LEU A 96 6.38 -19.81 6.90
N TYR A 97 6.66 -20.70 5.95
CA TYR A 97 6.01 -20.68 4.63
C TYR A 97 4.49 -20.85 4.74
N LEU A 98 4.03 -21.88 5.45
CA LEU A 98 2.61 -22.20 5.54
C LEU A 98 1.80 -21.09 6.24
N PRO A 99 2.21 -20.57 7.42
CA PRO A 99 1.54 -19.42 8.05
C PRO A 99 1.48 -18.19 7.14
N SER A 100 2.59 -17.86 6.46
CA SER A 100 2.67 -16.69 5.57
C SER A 100 1.76 -16.82 4.36
N LEU A 101 1.70 -18.02 3.76
CA LEU A 101 0.80 -18.34 2.65
C LEU A 101 -0.67 -18.21 3.08
N LEU A 102 -1.02 -18.74 4.26
CA LEU A 102 -2.38 -18.67 4.78
C LEU A 102 -2.82 -17.23 5.02
N ILE A 103 -1.95 -16.40 5.61
CA ILE A 103 -2.26 -14.97 5.81
C ILE A 103 -2.49 -14.27 4.46
N LEU A 104 -1.62 -14.51 3.47
CA LEU A 104 -1.78 -13.91 2.14
C LEU A 104 -3.09 -14.34 1.47
N LEU A 105 -3.45 -15.63 1.54
CA LEU A 105 -4.69 -16.15 0.96
C LEU A 105 -5.94 -15.65 1.69
N ILE A 106 -5.90 -15.56 3.02
CA ILE A 106 -7.01 -15.02 3.83
C ILE A 106 -7.23 -13.55 3.50
N ALA A 107 -6.16 -12.74 3.42
CA ALA A 107 -6.24 -11.33 3.05
C ALA A 107 -6.76 -11.15 1.62
N ALA A 108 -6.26 -11.94 0.67
CA ALA A 108 -6.72 -11.93 -0.72
C ALA A 108 -8.22 -12.28 -0.83
N GLY A 109 -8.66 -13.31 -0.11
CA GLY A 109 -10.06 -13.71 -0.03
C GLY A 109 -10.95 -12.63 0.60
N PHE A 110 -10.49 -12.02 1.70
CA PHE A 110 -11.18 -10.91 2.35
C PHE A 110 -11.36 -9.72 1.40
N ASN A 111 -10.29 -9.29 0.74
CA ASN A 111 -10.33 -8.14 -0.18
C ASN A 111 -11.27 -8.40 -1.36
N MET A 112 -11.19 -9.59 -1.96
CA MET A 112 -12.06 -9.97 -3.07
C MET A 112 -13.53 -10.05 -2.63
N LEU A 113 -13.82 -10.66 -1.48
CA LEU A 113 -15.18 -10.76 -0.92
C LEU A 113 -15.78 -9.37 -0.69
N PHE A 114 -15.04 -8.47 -0.04
CA PHE A 114 -15.50 -7.10 0.20
C PHE A 114 -15.67 -6.31 -1.10
N ALA A 115 -14.80 -6.50 -2.08
CA ALA A 115 -14.95 -5.89 -3.40
C ALA A 115 -16.27 -6.32 -4.07
N PHE A 116 -16.57 -7.62 -4.08
CA PHE A 116 -17.84 -8.13 -4.59
C PHE A 116 -19.05 -7.58 -3.82
N ILE A 117 -19.01 -7.58 -2.48
CA ILE A 117 -20.08 -7.01 -1.65
C ILE A 117 -20.34 -5.55 -2.02
N ILE A 118 -19.29 -4.74 -2.16
CA ILE A 118 -19.42 -3.32 -2.51
C ILE A 118 -20.03 -3.17 -3.91
N MET A 119 -19.54 -3.92 -4.90
CA MET A 119 -20.06 -3.85 -6.28
C MET A 119 -21.52 -4.29 -6.37
N ILE A 120 -21.91 -5.38 -5.67
CA ILE A 120 -23.29 -5.85 -5.59
C ILE A 120 -24.17 -4.83 -4.88
N GLN A 121 -23.73 -4.27 -3.75
CA GLN A 121 -24.48 -3.25 -3.02
C GLN A 121 -24.71 -2.00 -3.86
N GLN A 122 -23.70 -1.55 -4.62
CA GLN A 122 -23.86 -0.43 -5.56
C GLN A 122 -24.88 -0.77 -6.66
N THR A 123 -24.83 -2.00 -7.18
CA THR A 123 -25.74 -2.47 -8.23
C THR A 123 -27.18 -2.62 -7.73
N LEU A 124 -27.40 -3.16 -6.54
CA LEU A 124 -28.73 -3.41 -5.98
C LEU A 124 -29.37 -2.14 -5.38
N SER A 125 -28.58 -1.10 -5.13
CA SER A 125 -29.10 0.15 -4.57
C SER A 125 -30.09 0.80 -5.53
N LYS A 126 -31.36 0.88 -5.13
CA LYS A 126 -32.41 1.61 -5.87
C LYS A 126 -32.10 3.10 -6.02
N LYS A 127 -31.26 3.66 -5.14
CA LYS A 127 -30.85 5.07 -5.16
C LYS A 127 -29.68 5.36 -6.11
N ASN A 128 -29.11 4.35 -6.77
CA ASN A 128 -27.92 4.50 -7.59
C ASN A 128 -28.11 3.97 -9.01
N GLU A 129 -29.10 4.51 -9.73
CA GLU A 129 -29.36 4.16 -11.13
C GLU A 129 -28.20 4.57 -12.05
N GLU A 130 -27.52 5.67 -11.74
CA GLU A 130 -26.32 6.12 -12.46
C GLU A 130 -25.22 5.04 -12.44
N PHE A 131 -25.02 4.37 -11.30
CA PHE A 131 -24.05 3.29 -11.21
C PHE A 131 -24.41 2.10 -12.07
N LYS A 132 -25.70 1.73 -12.15
CA LYS A 132 -26.15 0.65 -13.04
C LYS A 132 -25.89 1.00 -14.51
N GLY A 133 -26.21 2.23 -14.92
CA GLY A 133 -25.93 2.71 -16.27
C GLY A 133 -24.44 2.71 -16.60
N TRP A 134 -23.61 3.18 -15.66
CA TRP A 134 -22.16 3.14 -15.77
C TRP A 134 -21.62 1.70 -15.84
N LEU A 135 -22.11 0.80 -14.97
CA LEU A 135 -21.69 -0.60 -14.91
C LEU A 135 -22.06 -1.35 -16.20
N HIS A 136 -23.24 -1.08 -16.77
CA HIS A 136 -23.63 -1.67 -18.04
C HIS A 136 -22.70 -1.23 -19.18
N ARG A 137 -22.29 0.05 -19.20
CA ARG A 137 -21.39 0.61 -20.23
C ARG A 137 -19.94 0.17 -20.07
N HIS A 138 -19.48 -0.04 -18.84
CA HIS A 138 -18.07 -0.29 -18.50
C HIS A 138 -17.88 -1.61 -17.72
N SER A 139 -18.71 -2.61 -17.99
CA SER A 139 -18.76 -3.89 -17.25
C SER A 139 -17.42 -4.61 -17.25
N THR A 140 -16.68 -4.61 -18.36
CA THR A 140 -15.33 -5.20 -18.45
C THR A 140 -14.37 -4.52 -17.48
N MET A 141 -14.33 -3.18 -17.46
CA MET A 141 -13.45 -2.45 -16.53
C MET A 141 -13.84 -2.68 -15.08
N ALA A 142 -15.15 -2.66 -14.78
CA ALA A 142 -15.65 -2.98 -13.45
C ALA A 142 -15.23 -4.38 -13.00
N ALA A 143 -15.37 -5.39 -13.87
CA ALA A 143 -14.97 -6.76 -13.58
C ALA A 143 -13.46 -6.88 -13.37
N THR A 144 -12.63 -6.27 -14.23
CA THR A 144 -11.17 -6.27 -14.09
C THR A 144 -10.74 -5.72 -12.74
N PHE A 145 -11.23 -4.54 -12.34
CA PHE A 145 -10.86 -3.94 -11.06
C PHE A 145 -11.44 -4.70 -9.85
N THR A 146 -12.59 -5.36 -10.01
CA THR A 146 -13.15 -6.24 -8.97
C THR A 146 -12.26 -7.47 -8.75
N LEU A 147 -11.80 -8.12 -9.83
CA LEU A 147 -10.87 -9.24 -9.74
C LEU A 147 -9.50 -8.80 -9.23
N LEU A 148 -9.00 -7.66 -9.72
CA LEU A 148 -7.72 -7.10 -9.28
C LEU A 148 -7.73 -6.70 -7.79
N SER A 149 -8.91 -6.50 -7.21
CA SER A 149 -9.05 -6.25 -5.77
C SER A 149 -8.59 -7.41 -4.90
N VAL A 150 -8.26 -8.58 -5.48
CA VAL A 150 -7.51 -9.64 -4.77
C VAL A 150 -6.24 -9.11 -4.12
N LEU A 151 -5.58 -8.11 -4.72
CA LEU A 151 -4.39 -7.47 -4.16
C LEU A 151 -4.76 -6.61 -2.94
N HIS A 152 -5.78 -5.77 -3.10
CA HIS A 152 -6.31 -4.92 -2.04
C HIS A 152 -7.66 -4.32 -2.45
N VAL A 153 -8.62 -4.23 -1.52
CA VAL A 153 -9.97 -3.73 -1.80
C VAL A 153 -9.99 -2.27 -2.29
N GLU A 154 -9.01 -1.46 -1.88
CA GLU A 154 -8.91 -0.06 -2.30
C GLU A 154 -8.60 0.13 -3.79
N ILE A 155 -8.23 -0.92 -4.53
CA ILE A 155 -8.08 -0.87 -5.98
C ILE A 155 -9.38 -0.39 -6.65
N LEU A 156 -10.55 -0.69 -6.09
CA LEU A 156 -11.83 -0.17 -6.59
C LEU A 156 -11.93 1.37 -6.55
N LYS A 157 -11.11 2.07 -5.74
CA LYS A 157 -11.08 3.55 -5.74
C LYS A 157 -10.68 4.10 -7.12
N MET A 158 -9.92 3.34 -7.93
CA MET A 158 -9.58 3.69 -9.30
C MET A 158 -10.82 3.91 -10.16
N LEU A 159 -11.83 3.05 -10.03
CA LEU A 159 -13.07 3.14 -10.80
C LEU A 159 -13.84 4.43 -10.55
N SER A 160 -13.69 5.08 -9.39
CA SER A 160 -14.41 6.31 -9.04
C SER A 160 -13.49 7.55 -8.97
N SER A 161 -12.26 7.44 -9.47
CA SER A 161 -11.23 8.47 -9.30
C SER A 161 -11.33 9.63 -10.28
N ASN A 162 -12.12 9.49 -11.34
CA ASN A 162 -12.16 10.37 -12.52
C ASN A 162 -10.76 10.58 -13.12
N LEU A 163 -9.98 9.50 -13.21
CA LEU A 163 -8.61 9.54 -13.72
C LEU A 163 -8.61 9.96 -15.20
N LEU A 164 -7.89 11.04 -15.51
CA LEU A 164 -7.73 11.57 -16.88
C LEU A 164 -9.04 11.89 -17.61
N TYR A 165 -10.15 12.13 -16.90
CA TYR A 165 -11.50 12.29 -17.48
C TYR A 165 -11.98 11.09 -18.31
N LEU A 166 -11.42 9.91 -18.09
CA LEU A 166 -11.90 8.70 -18.75
C LEU A 166 -13.19 8.24 -18.06
N ASP A 167 -14.25 8.06 -18.86
CA ASP A 167 -15.58 7.65 -18.36
C ASP A 167 -15.54 6.32 -17.58
N CYS A 168 -14.64 5.40 -17.96
CA CYS A 168 -14.43 4.13 -17.27
C CYS A 168 -13.81 4.27 -15.86
N PHE A 169 -13.27 5.45 -15.51
CA PHE A 169 -12.80 5.76 -14.15
C PHE A 169 -13.71 6.75 -13.44
N ASN A 170 -14.92 6.99 -13.94
CA ASN A 170 -15.90 7.91 -13.37
C ASN A 170 -17.13 7.18 -12.80
N ALA A 171 -16.93 6.03 -12.16
CA ALA A 171 -17.98 5.27 -11.49
C ALA A 171 -18.63 6.10 -10.36
N PRO A 172 -19.97 6.24 -10.36
CA PRO A 172 -20.68 7.02 -9.35
C PRO A 172 -20.88 6.21 -8.06
N PHE A 173 -19.77 5.94 -7.35
CA PHE A 173 -19.83 5.32 -6.02
C PHE A 173 -20.47 6.27 -5.01
N ASN A 174 -21.48 5.76 -4.29
CA ASN A 174 -22.10 6.52 -3.21
C ASN A 174 -21.11 6.76 -2.04
N SER A 175 -21.45 7.70 -1.15
CA SER A 175 -20.60 8.04 0.01
C SER A 175 -20.39 6.84 0.95
N LEU A 176 -21.39 5.97 1.09
CA LEU A 176 -21.32 4.78 1.92
C LEU A 176 -20.27 3.78 1.39
N ALA A 177 -20.25 3.48 0.09
CA ALA A 177 -19.23 2.62 -0.51
C ALA A 177 -17.83 3.20 -0.37
N ARG A 178 -17.66 4.52 -0.55
CA ARG A 178 -16.35 5.15 -0.34
C ARG A 178 -15.84 5.00 1.10
N LYS A 179 -16.73 5.08 2.09
CA LYS A 179 -16.39 4.82 3.50
C LYS A 179 -16.05 3.34 3.73
N TRP A 180 -16.84 2.41 3.18
CA TRP A 180 -16.58 0.98 3.30
C TRP A 180 -15.27 0.57 2.63
N LEU A 181 -14.93 1.14 1.46
CA LEU A 181 -13.64 0.90 0.80
C LEU A 181 -12.47 1.27 1.71
N PHE A 182 -12.55 2.43 2.35
CA PHE A 182 -11.51 2.88 3.27
C PHE A 182 -11.49 2.01 4.55
N ALA A 183 -12.64 1.71 5.13
CA ALA A 183 -12.73 0.89 6.34
C ALA A 183 -12.22 -0.54 6.12
N ALA A 184 -12.59 -1.17 5.00
CA ALA A 184 -12.12 -2.50 4.62
C ALA A 184 -10.61 -2.49 4.32
N GLY A 185 -10.10 -1.44 3.65
CA GLY A 185 -8.67 -1.27 3.43
C GLY A 185 -7.90 -1.14 4.76
N LEU A 186 -8.41 -0.34 5.70
CA LEU A 186 -7.81 -0.23 7.03
C LEU A 186 -7.86 -1.55 7.81
N PHE A 187 -8.94 -2.31 7.68
CA PHE A 187 -9.08 -3.61 8.35
C PHE A 187 -8.11 -4.66 7.77
N ASN A 188 -7.78 -4.58 6.48
CA ASN A 188 -6.82 -5.47 5.83
C ASN A 188 -5.42 -5.41 6.49
N VAL A 189 -5.03 -4.26 7.04
CA VAL A 189 -3.77 -4.10 7.80
C VAL A 189 -3.70 -5.04 9.00
N PHE A 190 -4.82 -5.23 9.70
CA PHE A 190 -4.90 -6.13 10.84
C PHE A 190 -4.93 -7.61 10.45
N ILE A 191 -5.46 -7.92 9.25
CA ILE A 191 -5.53 -9.29 8.74
C ILE A 191 -4.17 -9.73 8.18
N LYS A 192 -3.45 -8.82 7.52
CA LYS A 192 -2.30 -9.16 6.69
C LYS A 192 -1.00 -8.61 7.27
N ASP A 193 -0.87 -7.29 7.31
CA ASP A 193 0.39 -6.60 7.57
C ASP A 193 0.88 -6.85 8.99
N ILE A 194 -0.01 -6.75 9.99
CA ILE A 194 0.36 -7.00 11.40
C ILE A 194 0.78 -8.47 11.61
N PRO A 195 0.00 -9.48 11.19
CA PRO A 195 0.43 -10.87 11.30
C PRO A 195 1.73 -11.20 10.57
N GLN A 196 1.92 -10.69 9.34
CA GLN A 196 3.17 -10.89 8.59
C GLN A 196 4.35 -10.19 9.27
N PHE A 197 4.16 -9.00 9.83
CA PHE A 197 5.18 -8.30 10.60
C PHE A 197 5.57 -9.09 11.85
N ILE A 198 4.61 -9.64 12.59
CA ILE A 198 4.88 -10.50 13.74
C ILE A 198 5.72 -11.72 13.33
N ILE A 199 5.38 -12.36 12.20
CA ILE A 199 6.16 -13.48 11.67
C ILE A 199 7.59 -13.05 11.31
N LEU A 200 7.74 -11.90 10.63
CA LEU A 200 9.03 -11.38 10.23
C LEU A 200 9.91 -11.08 11.44
N VAL A 201 9.37 -10.41 12.47
CA VAL A 201 10.11 -10.13 13.71
C VAL A 201 10.43 -11.42 14.47
N SER A 202 9.52 -12.40 14.50
CA SER A 202 9.76 -13.68 15.19
C SER A 202 10.83 -14.57 14.53
N LYS A 203 11.24 -14.24 13.30
CA LYS A 203 12.35 -14.90 12.61
C LYS A 203 13.72 -14.41 13.12
N TYR A 204 13.80 -13.19 13.65
CA TYR A 204 15.02 -12.54 14.15
C TYR A 204 15.07 -12.53 15.67
#